data_AF-A0A5B0KDC7-F1
#
_entry.id   AF-A0A5B0KDC7-F1
#
_cell.length_a   1.000
_cell.length_b   1.000
_cell.length_c   1.000
_cell.angle_alpha   90.00
_cell.angle_beta   90.00
_cell.angle_gamma   90.00
#
_symmetry.space_group_name_H-M   'P 1'
#
loop_
_entity.id
_entity.type
_entity.pdbx_description
1 polymer ?
#
loop_
_entity_poly.entity_id
_entity_poly.type
_entity_poly.pdbx_seq_one_letter_code
_entity_poly.pdbx_strand_id
1 'polypeptide(L)'
;MMEGLMLCNRKTPLLGFFMLSSSVLANDSYLPVLYNLSLLYGFVSIRGNVKELNVSIENEKGQQIYELDATLSQSGCLDSLQFNDKRKRSELILRRDGRTLKGIKDWSIITISLDEKCNIVSKTESGGLEQY
;
A
#
# COMPACT_ATOMS: atom_id res chain seq x y z
N MET A 1 -23.30 69.87 5.89
CA MET A 1 -24.24 69.25 4.92
C MET A 1 -23.45 68.91 3.67
N MET A 2 -23.46 67.62 3.29
CA MET A 2 -23.09 66.98 2.00
C MET A 2 -21.66 67.23 1.47
N GLU A 3 -20.74 66.26 1.53
CA GLU A 3 -20.61 65.05 0.68
C GLU A 3 -20.34 65.33 -0.81
N GLY A 4 -19.25 64.75 -1.32
CA GLY A 4 -18.83 64.83 -2.72
C GLY A 4 -17.43 64.27 -2.97
N LEU A 5 -17.32 62.94 -2.86
CA LEU A 5 -16.14 62.11 -3.14
C LEU A 5 -15.85 62.06 -4.66
N MET A 6 -14.56 61.99 -5.07
CA MET A 6 -13.98 60.95 -5.94
C MET A 6 -12.70 61.42 -6.63
N LEU A 7 -11.56 60.86 -6.22
CA LEU A 7 -10.40 60.68 -7.10
C LEU A 7 -9.83 59.28 -6.82
N CYS A 8 -10.24 58.30 -7.62
CA CYS A 8 -9.61 56.99 -7.64
C CYS A 8 -8.67 56.94 -8.84
N ASN A 9 -7.37 57.11 -8.61
CA ASN A 9 -6.34 57.00 -9.64
C ASN A 9 -5.20 56.10 -9.15
N ARG A 10 -5.27 54.80 -9.47
CA ARG A 10 -4.08 53.97 -9.73
C ARG A 10 -4.49 52.66 -10.40
N LYS A 11 -4.16 52.52 -11.68
CA LYS A 11 -4.25 51.23 -12.37
C LYS A 11 -3.06 50.37 -11.94
N THR A 12 -3.31 49.38 -11.08
CA THR A 12 -2.38 48.28 -10.80
C THR A 12 -2.98 47.02 -11.40
N PRO A 13 -2.38 46.39 -12.43
CA PRO A 13 -2.85 45.10 -12.90
C PRO A 13 -2.43 44.04 -11.88
N LEU A 14 -3.38 43.59 -11.06
CA LEU A 14 -3.23 42.38 -10.25
C LEU A 14 -3.17 41.19 -11.21
N LEU A 15 -1.97 40.65 -11.44
CA LEU A 15 -1.80 39.32 -12.01
C LEU A 15 -2.42 38.31 -11.01
N GLY A 16 -3.62 37.84 -11.31
CA GLY A 16 -4.28 36.78 -10.56
C GLY A 16 -3.57 35.45 -10.80
N PHE A 17 -2.83 34.97 -9.79
CA PHE A 17 -2.33 33.60 -9.73
C PHE A 17 -3.52 32.65 -9.50
N PHE A 18 -4.01 31.99 -10.55
CA PHE A 18 -4.97 30.89 -10.42
C PHE A 18 -4.22 29.66 -9.89
N MET A 19 -4.30 29.41 -8.58
CA MET A 19 -3.90 28.13 -8.00
C MET A 19 -4.95 27.07 -8.38
N LEU A 20 -4.68 26.30 -9.44
CA LEU A 20 -5.44 25.09 -9.75
C LEU A 20 -5.09 24.03 -8.70
N SER A 21 -5.82 24.01 -7.59
CA SER A 21 -5.74 22.92 -6.62
C SER A 21 -6.44 21.68 -7.21
N SER A 22 -5.66 20.79 -7.80
CA SER A 22 -6.12 19.45 -8.18
C SER A 22 -6.36 18.62 -6.92
N SER A 23 -7.62 18.40 -6.57
CA SER A 23 -8.00 17.40 -5.58
C SER A 23 -7.67 16.02 -6.13
N VAL A 24 -6.66 15.36 -5.53
CA VAL A 24 -6.42 13.94 -5.78
C VAL A 24 -7.63 13.18 -5.22
N LEU A 25 -8.37 12.47 -6.08
CA LEU A 25 -9.40 11.55 -5.63
C LEU A 25 -8.70 10.43 -4.85
N ALA A 26 -8.97 10.35 -3.55
CA ALA A 26 -8.54 9.22 -2.75
C ALA A 26 -9.27 7.97 -3.26
N ASN A 27 -8.52 7.06 -3.89
CA ASN A 27 -9.07 5.79 -4.37
C ASN A 27 -9.31 4.86 -3.17
N ASP A 28 -10.57 4.54 -2.86
CA ASP A 28 -10.98 3.66 -1.75
C ASP A 28 -11.03 2.16 -2.15
N SER A 29 -10.32 1.78 -3.21
CA SER A 29 -10.19 0.38 -3.61
C SER A 29 -9.13 -0.34 -2.78
N TYR A 30 -9.23 -1.67 -2.70
CA TYR A 30 -8.10 -2.48 -2.26
C TYR A 30 -6.94 -2.42 -3.26
N LEU A 31 -5.72 -2.56 -2.76
CA LEU A 31 -4.55 -2.82 -3.59
C LEU A 31 -4.55 -4.31 -3.98
N PRO A 32 -4.65 -4.65 -5.28
CA PRO A 32 -4.87 -6.04 -5.71
C PRO A 32 -3.86 -7.03 -5.13
N VAL A 33 -2.57 -6.68 -5.13
CA VAL A 33 -1.51 -7.55 -4.62
C VAL A 33 -1.66 -7.83 -3.12
N LEU A 34 -1.93 -6.80 -2.30
CA LEU A 34 -2.14 -6.99 -0.85
C LEU A 34 -3.42 -7.77 -0.57
N TYR A 35 -4.49 -7.49 -1.30
CA TYR A 35 -5.74 -8.22 -1.16
C TYR A 35 -5.57 -9.71 -1.49
N ASN A 36 -4.93 -10.04 -2.61
CA ASN A 36 -4.70 -11.43 -3.00
C ASN A 36 -3.81 -12.16 -1.99
N LEU A 37 -2.72 -11.52 -1.53
CA LEU A 37 -1.88 -12.09 -0.47
C LEU A 37 -2.65 -12.27 0.85
N SER A 38 -3.56 -11.36 1.19
CA SER A 38 -4.39 -11.47 2.38
C SER A 38 -5.32 -12.70 2.33
N LEU A 39 -5.85 -13.03 1.15
CA LEU A 39 -6.66 -14.22 0.93
C LEU A 39 -5.83 -15.51 1.01
N LEU A 40 -4.61 -15.48 0.46
CA LEU A 40 -3.70 -16.63 0.45
C LEU A 40 -3.12 -16.94 1.85
N TYR A 41 -2.84 -15.92 2.66
CA TYR A 41 -2.08 -16.07 3.90
C TYR A 41 -2.83 -15.64 5.17
N GLY A 42 -4.07 -15.14 5.03
CA GLY A 42 -4.98 -14.92 6.15
C GLY A 42 -4.60 -13.76 7.06
N PHE A 43 -3.96 -12.72 6.52
CA PHE A 43 -3.76 -11.43 7.17
C PHE A 43 -4.85 -10.43 6.76
N VAL A 44 -4.99 -9.30 7.46
CA VAL A 44 -6.00 -8.27 7.12
C VAL A 44 -5.46 -7.32 6.05
N SER A 45 -6.21 -7.13 4.96
CA SER A 45 -5.91 -6.11 3.95
C SER A 45 -6.66 -4.80 4.24
N ILE A 46 -6.06 -3.68 3.86
CA ILE A 46 -6.64 -2.34 4.00
C ILE A 46 -6.95 -1.73 2.63
N ARG A 47 -7.93 -0.84 2.60
CA ARG A 47 -8.30 -0.05 1.42
C ARG A 47 -7.53 1.26 1.38
N GLY A 48 -7.40 1.84 0.20
CA GLY A 48 -6.79 3.15 0.02
C GLY A 48 -5.45 3.12 -0.71
N ASN A 49 -4.87 4.30 -0.88
CA ASN A 49 -3.52 4.47 -1.39
C ASN A 49 -2.50 4.25 -0.25
N VAL A 50 -1.94 3.05 -0.19
CA VAL A 50 -1.01 2.62 0.86
C VAL A 50 0.40 2.62 0.32
N LYS A 51 1.31 3.32 1.00
CA LYS A 51 2.75 3.21 0.77
C LYS A 51 3.41 2.26 1.77
N GLU A 52 2.90 2.25 2.98
CA GLU A 52 3.40 1.47 4.09
C GLU A 52 2.23 1.03 4.97
N LEU A 53 2.28 -0.21 5.43
CA LEU A 53 1.31 -0.80 6.35
C LEU A 53 2.10 -1.47 7.47
N ASN A 54 1.87 -1.02 8.70
CA ASN A 54 2.42 -1.66 9.90
C ASN A 54 1.24 -1.99 10.83
N VAL A 55 1.10 -3.27 11.18
CA VAL A 55 0.04 -3.78 12.06
C VAL A 55 0.67 -4.64 13.13
N SER A 56 0.40 -4.33 14.39
CA SER A 56 0.81 -5.13 15.55
C SER A 56 -0.42 -5.41 16.42
N ILE A 57 -0.54 -6.66 16.88
CA ILE A 57 -1.57 -7.06 17.85
C ILE A 57 -0.87 -7.74 19.01
N GLU A 58 -1.21 -7.30 20.22
CA GLU A 58 -0.75 -7.88 21.47
C GLU A 58 -1.85 -8.70 22.16
N ASN A 59 -1.45 -9.67 22.97
CA ASN A 59 -2.36 -10.37 23.87
C ASN A 59 -2.52 -9.60 25.19
N GLU A 60 -3.37 -10.11 26.09
CA GLU A 60 -3.62 -9.52 27.43
C GLU A 60 -2.37 -9.43 28.31
N LYS A 61 -1.29 -10.16 27.99
CA LYS A 61 -0.02 -10.14 28.69
C LYS A 61 0.99 -9.15 28.08
N GLY A 62 0.57 -8.34 27.10
CA GLY A 62 1.43 -7.40 26.38
C GLY A 62 2.44 -8.08 25.44
N GLN A 63 2.20 -9.35 25.07
CA GLN A 63 3.06 -10.05 24.12
C GLN A 63 2.52 -9.84 22.71
N GLN A 64 3.36 -9.36 21.81
CA GLN A 64 3.04 -9.24 20.38
C GLN A 64 2.81 -10.63 19.78
N ILE A 65 1.61 -10.89 19.27
CA ILE A 65 1.15 -12.18 18.74
C ILE A 65 0.89 -12.17 17.23
N TYR A 66 0.83 -10.98 16.62
CA TYR A 66 0.61 -10.78 15.20
C TYR A 66 1.36 -9.54 14.75
N GLU A 67 2.07 -9.65 13.63
CA GLU A 67 2.89 -8.58 13.04
C GLU A 67 2.70 -8.62 11.53
N LEU A 68 2.43 -7.48 10.92
CA LEU A 68 2.37 -7.31 9.46
C LEU A 68 3.02 -5.98 9.10
N ASP A 69 4.14 -6.04 8.39
CA ASP A 69 4.83 -4.89 7.83
C ASP A 69 4.89 -5.05 6.31
N ALA A 70 4.39 -4.08 5.56
CA ALA A 70 4.42 -4.09 4.11
C ALA A 70 4.78 -2.72 3.55
N THR A 71 5.63 -2.70 2.53
CA THR A 71 5.98 -1.49 1.78
C THR A 71 5.57 -1.66 0.32
N LEU A 72 5.15 -0.56 -0.30
CA LEU A 72 4.72 -0.54 -1.69
C LEU A 72 5.41 0.57 -2.47
N SER A 73 5.64 0.29 -3.74
CA SER A 73 6.11 1.25 -4.72
C SER A 73 5.07 2.34 -4.94
N GLN A 74 5.49 3.45 -5.54
CA GLN A 74 4.58 4.52 -5.96
C GLN A 74 3.50 4.05 -6.95
N SER A 75 3.76 2.97 -7.70
CA SER A 75 2.81 2.34 -8.62
C SER A 75 1.87 1.33 -7.95
N GLY A 76 1.96 1.15 -6.62
CA GLY A 76 1.11 0.22 -5.86
C GLY A 76 1.55 -1.24 -5.92
N CYS A 77 2.79 -1.51 -6.35
CA CYS A 77 3.36 -2.85 -6.33
C CYS A 77 4.00 -3.13 -4.97
N LEU A 78 3.87 -4.34 -4.46
CA LEU A 78 4.51 -4.71 -3.20
C LEU A 78 6.04 -4.71 -3.36
N ASP A 79 6.75 -4.01 -2.47
CA ASP A 79 8.22 -4.03 -2.40
C ASP A 79 8.72 -5.02 -1.35
N SER A 80 8.11 -5.02 -0.18
CA SER A 80 8.39 -5.99 0.88
C SER A 80 7.13 -6.33 1.66
N LEU A 81 7.10 -7.54 2.20
CA LEU A 81 6.12 -7.95 3.19
C LEU A 81 6.78 -8.86 4.21
N GLN A 82 6.55 -8.58 5.48
CA GLN A 82 6.85 -9.45 6.60
C GLN A 82 5.56 -9.66 7.38
N PHE A 83 5.16 -10.91 7.52
CA PHE A 83 3.97 -11.31 8.25
C PHE A 83 4.34 -12.43 9.22
N ASN A 84 3.97 -12.26 10.48
CA ASN A 84 4.16 -13.23 11.53
C ASN A 84 2.87 -13.35 12.36
N ASP A 85 2.27 -14.54 12.38
CA ASP A 85 1.17 -14.86 13.30
C ASP A 85 1.63 -15.99 14.25
N LYS A 86 2.05 -15.60 15.45
CA LYS A 86 2.55 -16.52 16.48
C LYS A 86 1.45 -17.47 16.97
N ARG A 87 0.17 -17.11 16.82
CA ARG A 87 -0.97 -17.97 17.18
C ARG A 87 -1.11 -19.15 16.21
N LYS A 88 -0.78 -18.93 14.95
CA LYS A 88 -0.84 -19.94 13.87
C LYS A 88 0.51 -20.58 13.56
N ARG A 89 1.60 -20.09 14.18
CA ARG A 89 2.99 -20.42 13.82
C ARG A 89 3.26 -20.20 12.34
N SER A 90 2.70 -19.12 11.80
CA SER A 90 2.83 -18.79 10.39
C SER A 90 3.76 -17.61 10.19
N GLU A 91 4.67 -17.76 9.24
CA GLU A 91 5.59 -16.70 8.83
C GLU A 91 5.60 -16.59 7.31
N LEU A 92 5.58 -15.36 6.82
CA LEU A 92 5.79 -15.05 5.41
C LEU A 92 6.69 -13.82 5.29
N ILE A 93 7.79 -13.99 4.58
CA ILE A 93 8.72 -12.91 4.25
C ILE A 93 8.84 -12.88 2.74
N LEU A 94 8.55 -11.73 2.13
CA LEU A 94 8.64 -11.50 0.70
C LEU A 94 9.40 -10.22 0.41
N ARG A 95 10.22 -10.25 -0.64
CA ARG A 95 10.87 -9.08 -1.23
C ARG A 95 10.71 -9.12 -2.74
N ARG A 96 10.46 -7.95 -3.33
CA ARG A 96 10.37 -7.80 -4.77
C ARG A 96 11.74 -7.86 -5.42
N ASP A 97 11.83 -8.66 -6.47
CA ASP A 97 12.95 -8.77 -7.41
C ASP A 97 12.36 -8.75 -8.83
N GLY A 98 12.38 -7.56 -9.45
CA GLY A 98 11.73 -7.30 -10.73
C GLY A 98 10.23 -7.61 -10.69
N ARG A 99 9.79 -8.57 -11.51
CA ARG A 99 8.40 -9.06 -11.57
C ARG A 99 8.15 -10.30 -10.71
N THR A 100 8.97 -10.51 -9.68
CA THR A 100 8.80 -11.63 -8.76
C THR A 100 8.84 -11.15 -7.31
N LEU A 101 8.07 -11.80 -6.43
CA LEU A 101 8.24 -11.71 -4.99
C LEU A 101 8.91 -13.01 -4.54
N LYS A 102 10.06 -12.89 -3.86
CA LYS A 102 10.84 -14.04 -3.38
C LYS A 102 10.97 -13.98 -1.87
N GLY A 103 11.00 -15.14 -1.23
CA GLY A 103 11.37 -15.23 0.16
C GLY A 103 10.99 -16.56 0.79
N ILE A 104 10.47 -16.51 2.01
CA ILE A 104 10.28 -17.67 2.87
C ILE A 104 8.83 -17.69 3.38
N LYS A 105 8.20 -18.85 3.32
CA LYS A 105 6.92 -19.16 3.97
C LYS A 105 7.11 -20.38 4.85
N ASP A 106 6.88 -20.26 6.14
CA ASP A 106 6.96 -21.38 7.11
C ASP A 106 8.21 -22.27 6.87
N TRP A 107 9.39 -21.64 6.78
CA TRP A 107 10.70 -22.29 6.53
C TRP A 107 10.94 -22.83 5.11
N SER A 108 9.98 -22.69 4.19
CA SER A 108 10.12 -23.09 2.78
C SER A 108 10.33 -21.89 1.86
N ILE A 109 11.14 -22.07 0.81
CA ILE A 109 11.31 -21.03 -0.22
C ILE A 109 10.00 -20.88 -0.99
N ILE A 110 9.60 -19.64 -1.21
CA ILE A 110 8.45 -19.29 -2.04
C ILE A 110 8.86 -18.25 -3.09
N THR A 111 8.34 -18.41 -4.30
CA THR A 111 8.45 -17.42 -5.37
C THR A 111 7.07 -17.16 -5.96
N ILE A 112 6.69 -15.90 -6.08
CA ILE A 112 5.42 -15.46 -6.67
C ILE A 112 5.74 -14.60 -7.88
N SER A 113 5.19 -14.95 -9.05
CA SER A 113 5.36 -14.14 -10.26
C SER A 113 4.25 -13.11 -10.37
N LEU A 114 4.60 -11.93 -10.88
CA LEU A 114 3.70 -10.81 -11.09
C LEU A 114 3.59 -10.45 -12.57
N ASP A 115 2.42 -9.98 -12.99
CA ASP A 115 2.27 -9.31 -14.29
C ASP A 115 2.76 -7.84 -14.24
N GLU A 116 2.62 -7.11 -15.35
CA GLU A 116 3.03 -5.70 -15.45
C GLU A 116 2.20 -4.75 -14.58
N LYS A 117 1.00 -5.18 -14.15
CA LYS A 117 0.11 -4.45 -13.24
C LYS A 117 0.25 -4.92 -11.80
N CYS A 118 1.25 -5.76 -11.52
CA CYS A 118 1.53 -6.33 -10.21
C CYS A 118 0.43 -7.27 -9.67
N ASN A 119 -0.38 -7.86 -10.55
CA ASN A 119 -1.24 -8.98 -10.19
C ASN A 119 -0.42 -10.26 -10.06
N ILE A 120 -0.81 -11.12 -9.14
CA ILE A 120 -0.21 -12.44 -8.96
C ILE A 120 -0.63 -13.35 -10.12
N VAL A 121 0.32 -13.97 -10.83
CA VAL A 121 0.06 -14.90 -11.95
C VAL A 121 0.46 -16.33 -11.64
N SER A 122 1.44 -16.53 -10.76
CA SER A 122 1.85 -17.86 -10.34
C SER A 122 2.57 -17.84 -9.00
N LYS A 123 2.60 -18.99 -8.35
CA LYS A 123 3.33 -19.25 -7.12
C LYS A 123 4.05 -20.58 -7.25
N THR A 124 5.32 -20.62 -6.86
CA THR A 124 6.11 -21.83 -6.72
C THR A 124 6.52 -21.99 -5.27
N GLU A 125 6.17 -23.13 -4.69
CA GLU A 125 6.56 -23.55 -3.33
C GLU A 125 6.90 -25.05 -3.33
N SER A 126 7.18 -25.62 -2.15
CA SER A 126 7.50 -27.05 -2.00
C SER A 126 6.44 -28.00 -2.61
N GLY A 127 5.20 -27.54 -2.76
CA GLY A 127 4.10 -28.27 -3.39
C GLY A 127 4.06 -28.21 -4.93
N GLY A 128 4.97 -27.47 -5.56
CA GLY A 128 5.04 -27.30 -7.02
C GLY A 128 4.60 -25.92 -7.50
N LEU A 129 4.38 -25.81 -8.82
CA LEU A 129 3.92 -24.59 -9.48
C LEU A 129 2.40 -24.53 -9.48
N GLU A 130 1.85 -23.42 -9.01
CA GLU A 130 0.44 -23.05 -9.06
C GLU A 130 0.28 -21.82 -9.96
N GLN A 131 -0.72 -21.82 -10.85
CA GLN A 131 -1.03 -20.71 -11.77
C GLN A 131 -2.41 -20.12 -11.44
N TYR A 132 -2.57 -18.81 -11.64
CA TYR A 132 -3.79 -18.05 -11.33
C TYR A 132 -4.35 -17.31 -12.56
#